data_AF-A0A7C3Q4B4-F1
#
_entry.id   AF-A0A7C3Q4B4-F1
#
_cell.length_a   1.000
_cell.length_b   1.000
_cell.length_c   1.000
_cell.angle_alpha   90.00
_cell.angle_beta   90.00
_cell.angle_gamma   90.00
#
_symmetry.space_group_name_H-M   'P 1'
#
loop_
_entity.id
_entity.type
_entity.pdbx_description
1 polymer ?
#
loop_
_entity_poly.entity_id
_entity_poly.type
_entity_poly.pdbx_seq_one_letter_code
_entity_poly.pdbx_strand_id
1 'polypeptide(L)'
;MDINHLVLKTFFLFLLGLWLTTEAFALPSYRRLFTAKYQFKVTCELCHEKEGGSSNSDYGKAFLRAGANFMAFGRIEAKDSDYDGFTNITEIQARSNPADSRSTPDQPGDWLANADKLPIPTKQLKKIFPVAEAFSAIEGSLSQEQINLITEKIGTTMAEEDRVPTFYFAIADSKKYAVAQFVSTGEDKERISMAIALSPKAQITAVKVLKSKDKAFQSEEFLKQFAGKTSNNAFQMGADLAPLPGREKTCQRLATEVKKALWTMIAVFSKK
;
A
#
# COMPACT_ATOMS: atom_id res chain seq x y z
N MET A 1 -6.68 -1.09 -72.37
CA MET A 1 -6.55 -0.09 -71.28
C MET A 1 -6.24 -0.85 -70.02
N ASP A 2 -4.94 -0.97 -69.73
CA ASP A 2 -4.44 -1.27 -68.38
C ASP A 2 -4.55 -0.04 -67.49
N ILE A 3 -4.81 -0.25 -66.19
CA ILE A 3 -4.30 0.43 -64.98
C ILE A 3 -4.91 -0.38 -63.82
N ASN A 4 -4.19 -1.34 -63.22
CA ASN A 4 -3.28 -1.21 -62.08
C ASN A 4 -3.92 -0.86 -60.71
N HIS A 5 -3.61 -1.73 -59.74
CA HIS A 5 -3.52 -1.49 -58.29
C HIS A 5 -4.87 -1.29 -57.55
N LEU A 6 -5.10 -1.71 -56.31
CA LEU A 6 -4.21 -2.03 -55.20
C LEU A 6 -5.11 -2.66 -54.12
N VAL A 7 -4.72 -3.83 -53.60
CA VAL A 7 -4.78 -4.10 -52.15
C VAL A 7 -6.14 -3.86 -51.47
N LEU A 8 -7.07 -4.81 -51.63
CA LEU A 8 -8.16 -5.00 -50.66
C LEU A 8 -7.61 -5.80 -49.46
N LYS A 9 -6.62 -5.24 -48.75
CA LYS A 9 -6.15 -5.76 -47.47
C LYS A 9 -6.98 -5.12 -46.36
N THR A 10 -7.89 -5.91 -45.81
CA THR A 10 -8.02 -6.13 -44.37
C THR A 10 -7.75 -4.90 -43.50
N PHE A 11 -8.66 -3.92 -43.48
CA PHE A 11 -8.71 -2.93 -42.40
C PHE A 11 -9.50 -3.51 -41.23
N PHE A 12 -8.93 -4.54 -40.58
CA PHE A 12 -9.38 -4.99 -39.28
C PHE A 12 -8.95 -3.90 -38.28
N LEU A 13 -9.93 -3.20 -37.73
CA LEU A 13 -9.78 -2.25 -36.63
C LEU A 13 -9.10 -2.97 -35.45
N PHE A 14 -7.78 -2.94 -35.37
CA PHE A 14 -7.04 -3.28 -34.15
C PHE A 14 -7.05 -2.06 -33.24
N LEU A 15 -8.22 -1.77 -32.68
CA LEU A 15 -8.34 -0.92 -31.50
C LEU A 15 -7.89 -1.78 -30.31
N LEU A 16 -6.59 -2.06 -30.28
CA LEU A 16 -5.94 -2.68 -29.15
C LEU A 16 -5.96 -1.64 -28.02
N GLY A 17 -7.05 -1.66 -27.26
CA GLY A 17 -7.14 -0.94 -26.00
C GLY A 17 -5.98 -1.42 -25.14
N LEU A 18 -4.92 -0.63 -25.08
CA LEU A 18 -3.90 -0.73 -24.05
C LEU A 18 -4.60 -0.39 -22.74
N TRP A 19 -5.21 -1.41 -22.13
CA TRP A 19 -5.53 -1.41 -20.72
C TRP A 19 -4.19 -1.37 -20.01
N LEU A 20 -3.67 -0.17 -19.80
CA LEU A 20 -2.62 0.07 -18.82
C LEU A 20 -3.23 -0.33 -17.47
N THR A 21 -2.98 -1.58 -17.09
CA THR A 21 -3.31 -2.08 -15.77
C THR A 21 -2.51 -1.25 -14.79
N THR A 22 -3.16 -0.25 -14.20
CA THR A 22 -2.55 0.50 -13.13
C THR A 22 -2.49 -0.45 -11.94
N GLU A 23 -1.32 -1.03 -11.66
CA GLU A 23 -1.13 -1.86 -10.46
C GLU A 23 -1.51 -1.01 -9.25
N ALA A 24 -2.66 -1.27 -8.64
CA ALA A 24 -3.15 -0.54 -7.47
C ALA A 24 -2.55 -1.23 -6.26
N PHE A 25 -1.46 -0.66 -5.72
CA PHE A 25 -0.94 -1.09 -4.43
C PHE A 25 -2.03 -0.89 -3.35
N ALA A 26 -2.72 -1.95 -2.97
CA ALA A 26 -3.32 -2.02 -1.65
C ALA A 26 -2.20 -2.13 -0.65
N LEU A 27 -2.21 -1.20 0.30
CA LEU A 27 -1.48 -1.41 1.53
C LEU A 27 -2.31 -2.41 2.37
N PRO A 28 -1.69 -3.39 3.01
CA PRO A 28 -2.39 -4.33 3.90
C PRO A 28 -3.15 -3.65 5.05
N SER A 29 -2.87 -2.37 5.34
CA SER A 29 -3.50 -1.61 6.41
C SER A 29 -5.02 -1.54 6.31
N TYR A 30 -5.62 -1.43 5.12
CA TYR A 30 -7.10 -1.36 5.01
C TYR A 30 -7.78 -2.68 5.39
N ARG A 31 -7.19 -3.83 5.03
CA ARG A 31 -7.60 -5.17 5.51
C ARG A 31 -7.60 -5.25 7.03
N ARG A 32 -6.64 -4.55 7.66
CA ARG A 32 -6.52 -4.51 9.12
C ARG A 32 -7.52 -3.57 9.76
N LEU A 33 -7.82 -2.43 9.15
CA LEU A 33 -8.94 -1.59 9.57
C LEU A 33 -10.28 -2.35 9.46
N PHE A 34 -10.47 -3.13 8.40
CA PHE A 34 -11.63 -4.02 8.27
C PHE A 34 -11.69 -5.02 9.43
N THR A 35 -10.58 -5.69 9.72
CA THR A 35 -10.48 -6.65 10.84
C THR A 35 -10.81 -5.99 12.17
N ALA A 36 -10.34 -4.77 12.40
CA ALA A 36 -10.63 -4.00 13.61
C ALA A 36 -12.12 -3.62 13.74
N LYS A 37 -12.83 -3.41 12.62
CA LYS A 37 -14.26 -3.10 12.63
C LYS A 37 -15.13 -4.35 12.79
N TYR A 38 -14.87 -5.39 12.01
CA TYR A 38 -15.76 -6.55 11.89
C TYR A 38 -15.28 -7.79 12.65
N GLN A 39 -14.13 -7.73 13.31
CA GLN A 39 -13.60 -8.78 14.19
C GLN A 39 -13.27 -10.12 13.48
N PHE A 40 -13.02 -10.10 12.17
CA PHE A 40 -12.44 -11.23 11.45
C PHE A 40 -11.49 -10.78 10.34
N LYS A 41 -10.50 -11.62 10.03
CA LYS A 41 -9.54 -11.35 8.96
C LYS A 41 -10.14 -11.67 7.61
N VAL A 42 -9.70 -10.93 6.61
CA VAL A 42 -10.09 -11.09 5.20
C VAL A 42 -8.86 -11.18 4.31
N THR A 43 -9.05 -11.59 3.07
CA THR A 43 -8.00 -11.56 2.03
C THR A 43 -8.00 -10.22 1.31
N CYS A 44 -6.99 -10.00 0.44
CA CYS A 44 -6.96 -8.82 -0.42
C CYS A 44 -8.12 -8.80 -1.43
N GLU A 45 -8.76 -9.95 -1.69
CA GLU A 45 -9.88 -10.11 -2.64
C GLU A 45 -11.12 -9.31 -2.24
N LEU A 46 -11.23 -8.91 -0.97
CA LEU A 46 -12.29 -7.98 -0.53
C LEU A 46 -12.25 -6.67 -1.32
N CYS A 47 -11.05 -6.13 -1.56
CA CYS A 47 -10.88 -4.84 -2.22
C CYS A 47 -10.37 -4.97 -3.67
N HIS A 48 -9.93 -6.16 -4.08
CA HIS A 48 -9.24 -6.41 -5.34
C HIS A 48 -9.85 -7.58 -6.08
N GLU A 49 -9.84 -7.54 -7.41
CA GLU A 49 -10.41 -8.61 -8.23
C GLU A 49 -9.67 -9.97 -8.12
N LYS A 50 -8.38 -9.97 -7.72
CA LYS A 50 -7.58 -11.20 -7.62
C LYS A 50 -6.65 -11.22 -6.42
N GLU A 51 -5.76 -10.24 -6.32
CA GLU A 51 -4.75 -10.18 -5.27
C GLU A 51 -4.35 -8.72 -5.00
N GLY A 52 -3.65 -8.49 -3.88
CA GLY A 52 -3.14 -7.15 -3.58
C GLY A 52 -2.23 -6.65 -4.70
N GLY A 53 -2.58 -5.52 -5.31
CA GLY A 53 -1.88 -5.01 -6.49
C GLY A 53 -2.70 -5.04 -7.77
N SER A 54 -3.75 -5.87 -7.86
CA SER A 54 -4.64 -5.91 -9.02
C SER A 54 -5.61 -4.73 -9.06
N SER A 55 -6.46 -4.64 -10.09
CA SER A 55 -7.60 -3.73 -10.13
C SER A 55 -8.45 -3.84 -8.86
N ASN A 56 -9.01 -2.70 -8.43
CA ASN A 56 -9.97 -2.69 -7.33
C ASN A 56 -11.28 -3.34 -7.77
N SER A 57 -11.88 -4.16 -6.92
CA SER A 57 -13.27 -4.60 -7.09
C SER A 57 -14.23 -3.41 -6.95
N ASP A 58 -15.51 -3.61 -7.25
CA ASP A 58 -16.51 -2.56 -7.07
C ASP A 58 -16.72 -2.19 -5.60
N TYR A 59 -16.63 -3.17 -4.68
CA TYR A 59 -16.49 -2.91 -3.24
C TYR A 59 -15.28 -2.03 -2.92
N GLY A 60 -14.09 -2.39 -3.45
CA GLY A 60 -12.87 -1.60 -3.26
C GLY A 60 -13.01 -0.16 -3.78
N LYS A 61 -13.64 0.03 -4.94
CA LYS A 61 -13.95 1.37 -5.49
C LYS A 61 -14.94 2.12 -4.60
N ALA A 62 -15.97 1.44 -4.07
CA ALA A 62 -16.94 2.04 -3.16
C ALA A 62 -16.26 2.51 -1.86
N PHE A 63 -15.40 1.69 -1.27
CA PHE A 63 -14.59 2.03 -0.10
C PHE A 63 -13.69 3.25 -0.35
N LEU A 64 -12.98 3.28 -1.49
CA LEU A 64 -12.14 4.42 -1.87
C LEU A 64 -12.95 5.71 -2.06
N ARG A 65 -14.09 5.65 -2.76
CA ARG A 65 -15.00 6.79 -2.95
C ARG A 65 -15.60 7.28 -1.63
N ALA A 66 -15.77 6.40 -0.65
CA ALA A 66 -16.25 6.73 0.68
C ALA A 66 -15.16 7.33 1.59
N GLY A 67 -13.93 7.50 1.10
CA GLY A 67 -12.83 8.19 1.76
C GLY A 67 -11.72 7.29 2.32
N ALA A 68 -11.76 5.98 2.05
CA ALA A 68 -10.70 5.02 2.36
C ALA A 68 -10.21 5.03 3.82
N ASN A 69 -11.12 5.21 4.78
CA ASN A 69 -10.83 5.28 6.22
C ASN A 69 -11.76 4.36 7.01
N PHE A 70 -11.59 4.26 8.33
CA PHE A 70 -12.38 3.38 9.19
C PHE A 70 -13.89 3.64 9.07
N MET A 71 -14.30 4.91 8.96
CA MET A 71 -15.71 5.29 8.78
C MET A 71 -16.26 4.95 7.39
N ALA A 72 -15.39 4.82 6.38
CA ALA A 72 -15.80 4.49 5.01
C ALA A 72 -16.49 3.12 4.93
N PHE A 73 -16.08 2.15 5.76
CA PHE A 73 -16.76 0.86 5.85
C PHE A 73 -18.24 1.03 6.21
N GLY A 74 -18.55 1.83 7.25
CA GLY A 74 -19.93 2.11 7.64
C GLY A 74 -20.75 2.82 6.56
N ARG A 75 -20.11 3.71 5.79
CA ARG A 75 -20.78 4.45 4.70
C ARG A 75 -21.18 3.57 3.51
N ILE A 76 -20.56 2.41 3.35
CA ILE A 76 -20.86 1.48 2.26
C ILE A 76 -21.66 0.26 2.71
N GLU A 77 -21.95 0.09 4.01
CA GLU A 77 -22.67 -1.07 4.56
C GLU A 77 -24.00 -1.36 3.84
N ALA A 78 -24.77 -0.33 3.50
CA ALA A 78 -26.07 -0.45 2.84
C ALA A 78 -26.02 -0.59 1.31
N LYS A 79 -24.82 -0.58 0.70
CA LYS A 79 -24.67 -0.78 -0.74
C LYS A 79 -24.65 -2.25 -1.06
N ASP A 80 -25.19 -2.61 -2.22
CA ASP A 80 -24.90 -3.84 -2.94
C ASP A 80 -23.77 -3.51 -3.93
N SER A 81 -22.55 -3.98 -3.66
CA SER A 81 -21.38 -3.54 -4.43
C SER A 81 -21.10 -4.41 -5.66
N ASP A 82 -21.49 -5.68 -5.64
CA ASP A 82 -21.27 -6.65 -6.72
C ASP A 82 -22.54 -7.04 -7.47
N TYR A 83 -23.68 -6.44 -7.09
CA TYR A 83 -24.97 -6.52 -7.75
C TYR A 83 -25.61 -7.90 -7.66
N ASP A 84 -25.37 -8.62 -6.57
CA ASP A 84 -25.93 -9.96 -6.31
C ASP A 84 -27.29 -9.93 -5.59
N GLY A 85 -27.76 -8.74 -5.20
CA GLY A 85 -29.03 -8.51 -4.51
C GLY A 85 -28.92 -8.42 -2.98
N PHE A 86 -27.73 -8.58 -2.41
CA PHE A 86 -27.47 -8.43 -0.98
C PHE A 86 -26.67 -7.17 -0.67
N THR A 87 -26.87 -6.62 0.54
CA THR A 87 -26.04 -5.50 0.97
C THR A 87 -24.71 -5.99 1.52
N ASN A 88 -23.68 -5.18 1.36
CA ASN A 88 -22.34 -5.42 1.88
C ASN A 88 -22.35 -5.87 3.34
N ILE A 89 -23.17 -5.23 4.20
CA ILE A 89 -23.23 -5.61 5.61
C ILE A 89 -23.87 -6.98 5.83
N THR A 90 -24.86 -7.35 5.02
CA THR A 90 -25.51 -8.68 5.10
C THR A 90 -24.48 -9.77 4.77
N GLU A 91 -23.72 -9.57 3.70
CA GLU A 91 -22.67 -10.49 3.30
C GLU A 91 -21.51 -10.56 4.30
N ILE A 92 -21.02 -9.40 4.76
CA ILE A 92 -19.93 -9.34 5.76
C ILE A 92 -20.33 -10.08 7.05
N GLN A 93 -21.57 -9.93 7.51
CA GLN A 93 -22.10 -10.65 8.68
C GLN A 93 -22.20 -12.16 8.43
N ALA A 94 -22.53 -12.58 7.20
CA ALA A 94 -22.54 -13.97 6.77
C ALA A 94 -21.15 -14.55 6.43
N ARG A 95 -20.10 -13.72 6.52
CA ARG A 95 -18.70 -14.04 6.10
C ARG A 95 -18.57 -14.33 4.61
N SER A 96 -19.46 -13.76 3.81
CA SER A 96 -19.40 -13.73 2.36
C SER A 96 -18.57 -12.54 1.88
N ASN A 97 -18.05 -12.61 0.66
CA ASN A 97 -17.25 -11.57 0.03
C ASN A 97 -18.14 -10.58 -0.75
N PRO A 98 -18.36 -9.36 -0.24
CA PRO A 98 -19.20 -8.32 -0.90
C PRO A 98 -18.61 -7.73 -2.18
N ALA A 99 -17.64 -8.40 -2.76
CA ALA A 99 -16.93 -8.04 -3.97
C ALA A 99 -17.02 -9.13 -5.05
N ASP A 100 -17.70 -10.24 -4.76
CA ASP A 100 -17.83 -11.39 -5.65
C ASP A 100 -19.27 -11.90 -5.61
N SER A 101 -20.02 -11.63 -6.67
CA SER A 101 -21.45 -11.98 -6.78
C SER A 101 -21.76 -13.48 -6.76
N ARG A 102 -20.74 -14.33 -6.71
CA ARG A 102 -20.88 -15.78 -6.50
C ARG A 102 -20.81 -16.16 -5.02
N SER A 103 -20.42 -15.23 -4.16
CA SER A 103 -20.27 -15.39 -2.72
C SER A 103 -21.44 -14.72 -2.01
N THR A 104 -22.59 -15.39 -1.94
CA THR A 104 -23.80 -14.84 -1.29
C THR A 104 -23.85 -15.22 0.19
N PRO A 105 -24.76 -14.64 1.01
CA PRO A 105 -24.90 -15.02 2.43
C PRO A 105 -25.12 -16.52 2.67
N ASP A 106 -25.83 -17.20 1.77
CA ASP A 106 -26.10 -18.63 1.84
C ASP A 106 -24.98 -19.48 1.21
N GLN A 107 -24.10 -18.86 0.41
CA GLN A 107 -22.97 -19.51 -0.25
C GLN A 107 -21.68 -18.67 -0.14
N PRO A 108 -21.09 -18.53 1.07
CA PRO A 108 -19.92 -17.66 1.26
C PRO A 108 -18.66 -18.09 0.49
N GLY A 109 -18.59 -19.35 0.03
CA GLY A 109 -17.39 -19.88 -0.61
C GLY A 109 -16.19 -20.01 0.34
N ASP A 110 -14.98 -20.10 -0.23
CA ASP A 110 -13.73 -20.38 0.51
C ASP A 110 -12.71 -19.22 0.44
N TRP A 111 -13.19 -18.00 0.16
CA TRP A 111 -12.33 -16.82 0.01
C TRP A 111 -11.57 -16.44 1.29
N LEU A 112 -12.00 -16.94 2.45
CA LEU A 112 -11.34 -16.74 3.75
C LEU A 112 -10.28 -17.79 4.09
N ALA A 113 -10.11 -18.86 3.30
CA ALA A 113 -9.14 -19.94 3.57
C ALA A 113 -7.73 -19.45 3.86
N ASN A 114 -7.36 -18.33 3.23
CA ASN A 114 -6.02 -17.74 3.31
C ASN A 114 -5.99 -16.42 4.09
N ALA A 115 -7.06 -16.05 4.81
CA ALA A 115 -7.14 -14.78 5.53
C ALA A 115 -6.08 -14.65 6.65
N ASP A 116 -5.64 -15.78 7.23
CA ASP A 116 -4.57 -15.81 8.22
C ASP A 116 -3.16 -15.71 7.64
N LYS A 117 -2.99 -15.92 6.33
CA LYS A 117 -1.70 -15.79 5.66
C LYS A 117 -1.41 -14.32 5.42
N LEU A 118 -0.30 -13.83 5.98
CA LEU A 118 0.17 -12.48 5.70
C LEU A 118 0.67 -12.40 4.25
N PRO A 119 0.16 -11.48 3.42
CA PRO A 119 0.68 -11.28 2.07
C PRO A 119 2.09 -10.69 2.16
N ILE A 120 3.07 -11.40 1.60
CA ILE A 120 4.46 -10.94 1.52
C ILE A 120 4.75 -10.48 0.08
N PRO A 121 4.95 -9.18 -0.19
CA PRO A 121 5.22 -8.66 -1.53
C PRO A 121 6.68 -8.88 -1.93
N THR A 122 7.04 -10.15 -2.15
CA THR A 122 8.41 -10.62 -2.41
C THR A 122 9.07 -9.89 -3.58
N LYS A 123 8.33 -9.62 -4.67
CA LYS A 123 8.84 -8.90 -5.85
C LYS A 123 9.35 -7.50 -5.48
N GLN A 124 8.63 -6.78 -4.63
CA GLN A 124 8.97 -5.45 -4.17
C GLN A 124 10.07 -5.49 -3.12
N LEU A 125 10.01 -6.45 -2.19
CA LEU A 125 11.05 -6.63 -1.18
C LEU A 125 12.40 -6.98 -1.80
N LYS A 126 12.45 -7.84 -2.83
CA LYS A 126 13.69 -8.15 -3.57
C LYS A 126 14.30 -6.93 -4.26
N LYS A 127 13.51 -5.90 -4.62
CA LYS A 127 14.05 -4.66 -5.19
C LYS A 127 14.86 -3.84 -4.19
N ILE A 128 14.56 -3.93 -2.89
CA ILE A 128 15.28 -3.22 -1.83
C ILE A 128 16.24 -4.12 -1.04
N PHE A 129 16.04 -5.43 -1.09
CA PHE A 129 16.82 -6.46 -0.40
C PHE A 129 17.23 -7.57 -1.39
N PRO A 130 18.14 -7.30 -2.33
CA PRO A 130 18.48 -8.26 -3.38
C PRO A 130 19.13 -9.54 -2.85
N VAL A 131 19.86 -9.45 -1.74
CA VAL A 131 20.58 -10.57 -1.11
C VAL A 131 19.73 -11.38 -0.12
N ALA A 132 18.49 -10.96 0.18
CA ALA A 132 17.65 -11.70 1.12
C ALA A 132 17.29 -13.08 0.56
N GLU A 133 17.42 -14.12 1.36
CA GLU A 133 17.05 -15.50 1.01
C GLU A 133 15.57 -15.76 1.28
N ALA A 134 15.04 -15.13 2.33
CA ALA A 134 13.65 -15.24 2.74
C ALA A 134 13.10 -13.91 3.30
N PHE A 135 11.79 -13.86 3.45
CA PHE A 135 11.09 -12.75 4.09
C PHE A 135 10.08 -13.27 5.11
N SER A 136 9.87 -12.49 6.17
CA SER A 136 8.76 -12.69 7.11
C SER A 136 8.06 -11.37 7.36
N ALA A 137 6.82 -11.40 7.85
CA ALA A 137 6.07 -10.20 8.17
C ALA A 137 5.50 -10.26 9.59
N ILE A 138 5.39 -9.10 10.24
CA ILE A 138 4.63 -8.92 11.47
C ILE A 138 3.69 -7.73 11.28
N GLU A 139 2.42 -7.94 11.57
CA GLU A 139 1.42 -6.88 11.68
C GLU A 139 1.36 -6.40 13.13
N GLY A 140 1.41 -5.10 13.37
CA GLY A 140 1.32 -4.50 14.71
C GLY A 140 0.28 -3.38 14.77
N SER A 141 -0.33 -3.14 15.93
CA SER A 141 -1.15 -1.96 16.19
C SER A 141 -0.40 -1.01 17.11
N LEU A 142 -0.52 0.29 16.86
CA LEU A 142 0.08 1.30 17.72
C LEU A 142 -0.88 1.62 18.88
N SER A 143 -0.33 1.64 20.09
CA SER A 143 -0.97 2.21 21.28
C SER A 143 -1.12 3.73 21.15
N GLN A 144 -1.99 4.33 21.96
CA GLN A 144 -2.18 5.78 21.95
C GLN A 144 -0.89 6.52 22.34
N GLU A 145 -0.10 5.95 23.26
CA GLU A 145 1.20 6.51 23.67
C GLU A 145 2.19 6.51 22.51
N GLN A 146 2.24 5.41 21.73
CA GLN A 146 3.09 5.33 20.54
C GLN A 146 2.63 6.32 19.45
N ILE A 147 1.32 6.45 19.24
CA ILE A 147 0.76 7.42 18.28
C ILE A 147 1.16 8.85 18.70
N ASN A 148 0.98 9.20 19.96
CA ASN A 148 1.32 10.52 20.48
C ASN A 148 2.82 10.82 20.30
N LEU A 149 3.68 9.86 20.66
CA LEU A 149 5.12 9.97 20.46
C LEU A 149 5.47 10.21 18.99
N ILE A 150 4.92 9.41 18.07
CA ILE A 150 5.24 9.54 16.64
C ILE A 150 4.75 10.89 16.12
N THR A 151 3.51 11.29 16.43
CA THR A 151 2.94 12.58 16.01
C THR A 151 3.76 13.77 16.51
N GLU A 152 4.23 13.75 17.76
CA GLU A 152 5.14 14.76 18.29
C GLU A 152 6.43 14.83 17.46
N LYS A 153 7.04 13.68 17.15
CA LYS A 153 8.33 13.63 16.45
C LYS A 153 8.24 13.97 14.96
N ILE A 154 7.12 13.70 14.30
CA ILE A 154 6.93 14.05 12.89
C ILE A 154 6.31 15.43 12.69
N GLY A 155 5.72 16.03 13.74
CA GLY A 155 5.10 17.36 13.67
C GLY A 155 3.75 17.38 12.93
N THR A 156 3.10 16.23 12.79
CA THR A 156 1.80 16.09 12.13
C THR A 156 1.04 14.87 12.66
N THR A 157 -0.27 14.84 12.45
CA THR A 157 -1.12 13.70 12.80
C THR A 157 -0.82 12.48 11.93
N MET A 158 -1.08 11.29 12.47
CA MET A 158 -1.00 10.03 11.73
C MET A 158 -2.36 9.69 11.10
N ALA A 159 -2.32 9.23 9.85
CA ALA A 159 -3.50 8.65 9.20
C ALA A 159 -3.87 7.33 9.89
N GLU A 160 -5.13 6.91 9.77
CA GLU A 160 -5.63 5.72 10.48
C GLU A 160 -4.91 4.44 10.02
N GLU A 161 -4.63 4.36 8.73
CA GLU A 161 -3.87 3.26 8.12
C GLU A 161 -2.43 3.15 8.65
N ASP A 162 -1.84 4.24 9.12
CA ASP A 162 -0.48 4.23 9.69
C ASP A 162 -0.46 3.70 11.12
N ARG A 163 -1.62 3.63 11.80
CA ARG A 163 -1.75 3.09 13.16
C ARG A 163 -1.70 1.57 13.19
N VAL A 164 -1.76 0.95 12.02
CA VAL A 164 -1.69 -0.49 11.81
C VAL A 164 -0.51 -0.83 10.87
N PRO A 165 0.75 -0.61 11.31
CA PRO A 165 1.93 -0.88 10.49
C PRO A 165 2.17 -2.38 10.25
N THR A 166 2.73 -2.70 9.08
CA THR A 166 3.27 -4.03 8.78
C THR A 166 4.78 -3.92 8.60
N PHE A 167 5.52 -4.77 9.30
CA PHE A 167 6.98 -4.83 9.26
C PHE A 167 7.42 -6.07 8.48
N TYR A 168 8.12 -5.86 7.37
CA TYR A 168 8.66 -6.94 6.55
C TYR A 168 10.13 -7.14 6.86
N PHE A 169 10.50 -8.29 7.40
CA PHE A 169 11.88 -8.61 7.74
C PHE A 169 12.56 -9.33 6.58
N ALA A 170 13.70 -8.81 6.16
CA ALA A 170 14.61 -9.49 5.24
C ALA A 170 15.51 -10.46 6.02
N ILE A 171 15.62 -11.68 5.52
CA ILE A 171 16.37 -12.77 6.16
C ILE A 171 17.46 -13.24 5.20
N ALA A 172 18.69 -13.31 5.70
CA ALA A 172 19.83 -13.95 5.04
C ALA A 172 20.68 -14.62 6.13
N ASP A 173 21.30 -15.77 5.84
CA ASP A 173 22.07 -16.55 6.82
C ASP A 173 21.24 -16.86 8.09
N SER A 174 19.95 -17.16 7.90
CA SER A 174 18.97 -17.39 8.98
C SER A 174 18.79 -16.22 9.98
N LYS A 175 19.26 -15.01 9.65
CA LYS A 175 19.15 -13.82 10.52
C LYS A 175 18.35 -12.71 9.85
N LYS A 176 17.47 -12.08 10.65
CA LYS A 176 16.79 -10.84 10.24
C LYS A 176 17.80 -9.71 10.23
N TYR A 177 18.15 -9.20 9.05
CA TYR A 177 19.20 -8.17 8.91
C TYR A 177 18.66 -6.79 8.52
N ALA A 178 17.39 -6.70 8.08
CA ALA A 178 16.75 -5.44 7.76
C ALA A 178 15.22 -5.55 7.90
N VAL A 179 14.56 -4.39 7.98
CA VAL A 179 13.11 -4.24 8.06
C VAL A 179 12.67 -3.31 6.94
N ALA A 180 11.57 -3.61 6.27
CA ALA A 180 10.90 -2.69 5.37
C ALA A 180 9.49 -2.34 5.85
N GLN A 181 9.09 -1.12 5.53
CA GLN A 181 7.72 -0.63 5.63
C GLN A 181 7.30 -0.08 4.27
N PHE A 182 6.07 -0.38 3.85
CA PHE A 182 5.45 0.23 2.68
C PHE A 182 4.49 1.31 3.12
N VAL A 183 4.69 2.52 2.61
CA VAL A 183 3.89 3.71 2.95
C VAL A 183 3.38 4.36 1.68
N SER A 184 2.39 5.23 1.80
CA SER A 184 1.92 6.05 0.67
C SER A 184 1.56 7.45 1.13
N THR A 185 1.73 8.43 0.25
CA THR A 185 1.34 9.82 0.49
C THR A 185 0.69 10.41 -0.75
N GLY A 186 -0.17 11.41 -0.56
CA GLY A 186 -0.91 12.07 -1.63
C GLY A 186 -2.26 11.42 -1.88
N GLU A 187 -3.07 12.07 -2.71
CA GLU A 187 -4.45 11.69 -2.96
C GLU A 187 -4.60 10.94 -4.28
N ASP A 188 -5.51 9.96 -4.32
CA ASP A 188 -5.98 9.24 -5.51
C ASP A 188 -4.92 9.05 -6.62
N LYS A 189 -4.99 9.86 -7.69
CA LYS A 189 -4.13 9.78 -8.89
C LYS A 189 -2.70 10.30 -8.70
N GLU A 190 -2.47 11.11 -7.67
CA GLU A 190 -1.16 11.67 -7.31
C GLU A 190 -0.50 10.90 -6.15
N ARG A 191 -1.10 9.76 -5.75
CA ARG A 191 -0.58 8.92 -4.67
C ARG A 191 0.79 8.34 -5.05
N ILE A 192 1.76 8.58 -4.18
CA ILE A 192 3.12 8.04 -4.28
C ILE A 192 3.26 6.92 -3.26
N SER A 193 3.61 5.72 -3.74
CA SER A 193 3.88 4.55 -2.88
C SER A 193 5.38 4.33 -2.76
N MET A 194 5.84 4.09 -1.53
CA MET A 194 7.26 3.94 -1.20
C MET A 194 7.53 2.68 -0.41
N ALA A 195 8.74 2.15 -0.59
CA ALA A 195 9.37 1.17 0.27
C ALA A 195 10.49 1.86 1.05
N ILE A 196 10.45 1.75 2.38
CA ILE A 196 11.46 2.32 3.26
C ILE A 196 12.14 1.15 3.97
N ALA A 197 13.43 1.00 3.73
CA ALA A 197 14.28 -0.02 4.34
C ALA A 197 15.05 0.58 5.53
N LEU A 198 15.04 -0.15 6.64
CA LEU A 198 15.70 0.21 7.89
C LEU A 198 16.58 -0.93 8.38
N SER A 199 17.70 -0.58 9.01
CA SER A 199 18.49 -1.53 9.79
C SER A 199 17.80 -1.86 11.12
N PRO A 200 18.17 -2.96 11.80
CA PRO A 200 17.64 -3.31 13.12
C PRO A 200 17.86 -2.24 14.19
N LYS A 201 18.79 -1.30 13.97
CA LYS A 201 19.07 -0.16 14.85
C LYS A 201 18.31 1.12 14.45
N ALA A 202 17.23 0.99 13.67
CA ALA A 202 16.45 2.11 13.17
C ALA A 202 17.30 3.17 12.45
N GLN A 203 18.11 2.72 11.48
CA GLN A 203 18.78 3.59 10.52
C GLN A 203 18.20 3.35 9.13
N ILE A 204 17.91 4.40 8.38
CA ILE A 204 17.44 4.26 6.99
C ILE A 204 18.57 3.69 6.13
N THR A 205 18.34 2.56 5.47
CA THR A 205 19.32 1.94 4.56
C THR A 205 19.00 2.21 3.10
N ALA A 206 17.71 2.32 2.76
CA ALA A 206 17.28 2.67 1.41
C ALA A 206 15.84 3.21 1.41
N VAL A 207 15.54 4.06 0.43
CA VAL A 207 14.17 4.46 0.08
C VAL A 207 13.97 4.19 -1.40
N LYS A 208 12.86 3.56 -1.78
CA LYS A 208 12.46 3.38 -3.19
C LYS A 208 11.03 3.81 -3.40
N VAL A 209 10.80 4.60 -4.45
CA VAL A 209 9.44 4.89 -4.92
C VAL A 209 8.98 3.74 -5.82
N LEU A 210 7.97 3.00 -5.34
CA LEU A 210 7.38 1.84 -6.03
C LEU A 210 6.42 2.30 -7.14
N LYS A 211 5.60 3.31 -6.85
CA LYS A 211 4.61 3.86 -7.78
C LYS A 211 4.52 5.37 -7.60
N SER A 212 4.52 6.09 -8.71
CA SER A 212 4.24 7.52 -8.80
C SER A 212 3.88 7.83 -10.25
N LYS A 213 2.96 8.78 -10.44
CA LYS A 213 2.67 9.36 -11.75
C LYS A 213 3.85 10.20 -12.24
N ASP A 214 4.38 11.04 -11.36
CA ASP A 214 5.60 11.80 -11.64
C ASP A 214 6.84 10.93 -11.38
N LYS A 215 7.56 10.60 -12.45
CA LYS A 215 8.76 9.76 -12.41
C LYS A 215 9.96 10.46 -11.78
N ALA A 216 9.95 11.78 -11.62
CA ALA A 216 11.05 12.51 -10.98
C ALA A 216 11.30 12.02 -9.54
N PHE A 217 10.26 11.57 -8.83
CA PHE A 217 10.39 11.00 -7.48
C PHE A 217 11.16 9.67 -7.44
N GLN A 218 11.40 9.03 -8.59
CA GLN A 218 12.23 7.82 -8.68
C GLN A 218 13.73 8.14 -8.84
N SER A 219 14.13 9.42 -8.84
CA SER A 219 15.53 9.85 -8.92
C SER A 219 16.38 9.24 -7.80
N GLU A 220 17.44 8.53 -8.18
CA GLU A 220 18.41 8.00 -7.23
C GLU A 220 19.14 9.10 -6.47
N GLU A 221 19.41 10.24 -7.12
CA GLU A 221 20.05 11.38 -6.49
C GLU A 221 19.19 11.95 -5.35
N PHE A 222 17.88 12.03 -5.56
CA PHE A 222 16.95 12.45 -4.51
C PHE A 222 16.86 11.40 -3.39
N LEU A 223 16.64 10.14 -3.75
CA LEU A 223 16.34 9.08 -2.78
C LEU A 223 17.57 8.65 -1.95
N LYS A 224 18.79 8.72 -2.50
CA LYS A 224 20.01 8.36 -1.75
C LYS A 224 20.29 9.27 -0.57
N GLN A 225 19.73 10.50 -0.56
CA GLN A 225 19.92 11.44 0.54
C GLN A 225 19.36 10.92 1.87
N PHE A 226 18.38 9.99 1.84
CA PHE A 226 17.82 9.41 3.06
C PHE A 226 18.71 8.34 3.70
N ALA A 227 19.61 7.72 2.94
CA ALA A 227 20.45 6.64 3.43
C ALA A 227 21.37 7.13 4.55
N GLY A 228 21.52 6.32 5.60
CA GLY A 228 22.32 6.62 6.78
C GLY A 228 21.62 7.50 7.82
N LYS A 229 20.48 8.14 7.50
CA LYS A 229 19.76 8.99 8.46
C LYS A 229 19.13 8.17 9.59
N THR A 230 19.05 8.78 10.77
CA THR A 230 18.50 8.22 12.02
C THR A 230 17.53 9.21 12.67
N SER A 231 17.05 8.91 13.88
CA SER A 231 16.11 9.77 14.62
C SER A 231 16.68 11.14 14.97
N ASN A 232 18.00 11.31 14.87
CA ASN A 232 18.70 12.56 15.18
C ASN A 232 18.72 13.54 14.00
N ASN A 233 18.28 13.13 12.81
CA ASN A 233 18.17 14.00 11.64
C ASN A 233 16.79 14.68 11.58
N ALA A 234 16.70 15.92 11.11
CA ALA A 234 15.45 16.68 11.10
C ALA A 234 14.54 16.36 9.90
N PHE A 235 15.10 15.96 8.74
CA PHE A 235 14.41 15.63 7.49
C PHE A 235 13.71 16.83 6.84
N GLN A 236 14.31 18.01 6.96
CA GLN A 236 13.78 19.25 6.39
C GLN A 236 14.30 19.49 4.96
N MET A 237 13.39 19.64 4.00
CA MET A 237 13.73 20.04 2.63
C MET A 237 14.24 21.47 2.60
N GLY A 238 15.29 21.71 1.81
CA GLY A 238 15.99 22.99 1.70
C GLY A 238 17.02 23.25 2.81
N ALA A 239 17.09 22.39 3.82
CA ALA A 239 18.08 22.47 4.90
C ALA A 239 18.91 21.18 5.01
N ASP A 240 18.26 20.05 5.30
CA ASP A 240 18.93 18.75 5.45
C ASP A 240 18.94 17.92 4.17
N LEU A 241 18.04 18.25 3.25
CA LEU A 241 17.70 17.49 2.06
C LEU A 241 17.46 18.47 0.91
N ALA A 242 18.07 18.21 -0.24
CA ALA A 242 17.82 18.95 -1.47
C ALA A 242 16.51 18.46 -2.11
N PRO A 243 15.50 19.34 -2.30
CA PRO A 243 14.26 18.97 -2.96
C PRO A 243 14.46 18.85 -4.48
N LEU A 244 13.56 18.12 -5.13
CA LEU A 244 13.42 18.19 -6.59
C LEU A 244 12.84 19.57 -6.97
N PRO A 245 13.40 20.26 -7.98
CA PRO A 245 12.92 21.59 -8.38
C PRO A 245 11.42 21.62 -8.70
N GLY A 246 10.71 22.59 -8.13
CA GLY A 246 9.27 22.81 -8.32
C GLY A 246 8.39 21.78 -7.60
N ARG A 247 8.96 20.94 -6.72
CA ARG A 247 8.27 19.85 -6.01
C ARG A 247 8.53 19.87 -4.51
N GLU A 248 8.94 21.01 -3.97
CA GLU A 248 9.44 21.17 -2.61
C GLU A 248 8.44 20.65 -1.57
N LYS A 249 7.16 21.02 -1.70
CA LYS A 249 6.08 20.56 -0.82
C LYS A 249 5.89 19.04 -0.86
N THR A 250 5.92 18.44 -2.05
CA THR A 250 5.77 16.98 -2.20
C THR A 250 7.00 16.25 -1.66
N CYS A 251 8.20 16.78 -1.89
CA CYS A 251 9.43 16.25 -1.31
C CYS A 251 9.37 16.29 0.23
N GLN A 252 8.85 17.37 0.82
CA GLN A 252 8.69 17.46 2.28
C GLN A 252 7.70 16.42 2.82
N ARG A 253 6.59 16.17 2.11
CA ARG A 253 5.67 15.07 2.48
C ARG A 253 6.36 13.72 2.44
N LEU A 254 7.11 13.41 1.38
CA LEU A 254 7.87 12.16 1.29
C LEU A 254 8.90 12.03 2.42
N ALA A 255 9.61 13.10 2.76
CA ALA A 255 10.54 13.10 3.87
C ALA A 255 9.86 12.86 5.23
N THR A 256 8.66 13.42 5.41
CA THR A 256 7.82 13.20 6.58
C THR A 256 7.39 11.73 6.69
N GLU A 257 7.02 11.09 5.58
CA GLU A 257 6.71 9.66 5.53
C GLU A 257 7.93 8.78 5.88
N VAL A 258 9.11 9.12 5.38
CA VAL A 258 10.37 8.42 5.74
C VAL A 258 10.65 8.55 7.24
N LYS A 259 10.51 9.76 7.79
CA LYS A 259 10.67 10.03 9.22
C LYS A 259 9.62 9.28 10.06
N LYS A 260 8.38 9.17 9.58
CA LYS A 260 7.29 8.44 10.22
C LYS A 260 7.58 6.94 10.31
N ALA A 261 8.04 6.31 9.23
CA ALA A 261 8.42 4.90 9.24
C ALA A 261 9.55 4.62 10.25
N LEU A 262 10.54 5.52 10.31
CA LEU A 262 11.63 5.47 11.28
C LEU A 262 11.12 5.51 12.72
N TRP A 263 10.30 6.51 13.07
CA TRP A 263 9.75 6.63 14.42
C TRP A 263 8.76 5.52 14.76
N THR A 264 8.04 4.99 13.78
CA THR A 264 7.17 3.82 13.95
C THR A 264 7.99 2.58 14.34
N MET A 265 9.13 2.35 13.69
CA MET A 265 10.04 1.26 14.08
C MET A 265 10.59 1.46 15.49
N ILE A 266 11.01 2.68 15.84
CA ILE A 266 11.53 3.01 17.17
C ILE A 266 10.45 2.78 18.24
N ALA A 267 9.24 3.30 18.03
CA ALA A 267 8.15 3.21 18.99
C ALA A 267 7.70 1.76 19.25
N VAL A 268 7.79 0.89 18.24
CA VAL A 268 7.37 -0.51 18.35
C VAL A 268 8.47 -1.41 18.92
N PHE A 269 9.74 -1.22 18.53
CA PHE A 269 10.81 -2.17 18.83
C PHE A 269 11.86 -1.69 19.82
N SER A 270 11.87 -0.41 20.22
CA SER A 270 12.77 0.02 21.29
C SER A 270 12.28 -0.59 22.60
N LYS A 271 13.16 -1.34 23.28
CA LYS A 271 12.90 -1.79 24.64
C LYS A 271 12.72 -0.55 25.51
N LYS A 272 11.63 -0.49 26.27
CA LYS A 272 11.50 0.41 27.42
C LYS A 272 12.52 0.02 28.48
#